data_AF-A0A7Y5SRC5-F1
#
_entry.id   AF-A0A7Y5SRC5-F1
#
_cell.length_a   1.000
_cell.length_b   1.000
_cell.length_c   1.000
_cell.angle_alpha   90.00
_cell.angle_beta   90.00
_cell.angle_gamma   90.00
#
_symmetry.space_group_name_H-M   'P 1'
#
loop_
_entity.id
_entity.type
_entity.pdbx_description
1 polymer ?
#
loop_
_entity_poly.entity_id
_entity_poly.type
_entity_poly.pdbx_seq_one_letter_code
_entity_poly.pdbx_strand_id
1 'polypeptide(L)'
;AGAFFKPSVLVFGSGADEVINALDVLSGKEKSLAGSQSPLAAEVPAGTTFLARATGLAGAKLPAKSPALKKTEQIAIAMGEHDGHGFFQGKLVAADQQTAQQVKDVVEGGRAMVMLQHGEDPDAKALLEALKVDVSDNTVSVEVRVPVDRIWQAAKKARTEMEKHHKGHGEKARKQEL
;
A
#
# COMPACT_ATOMS: atom_id res chain seq x y z
N ALA A 1 -12.71 -18.47 -0.09
CA ALA A 1 -13.53 -18.82 -1.28
C ALA A 1 -13.33 -17.77 -2.38
N GLY A 2 -13.71 -18.04 -3.62
CA GLY A 2 -13.68 -17.04 -4.69
C GLY A 2 -14.52 -17.41 -5.91
N ALA A 3 -14.96 -16.40 -6.67
CA ALA A 3 -15.83 -16.53 -7.84
C ALA A 3 -15.63 -15.37 -8.81
N PHE A 4 -15.80 -15.63 -10.11
CA PHE A 4 -15.81 -14.58 -11.13
C PHE A 4 -17.17 -13.88 -11.17
N PHE A 5 -17.18 -12.56 -11.06
CA PHE A 5 -18.37 -11.72 -11.30
C PHE A 5 -18.51 -11.36 -12.79
N LYS A 6 -17.37 -11.11 -13.44
CA LYS A 6 -17.22 -10.86 -14.88
C LYS A 6 -15.92 -11.55 -15.34
N PRO A 7 -15.67 -11.71 -16.65
CA PRO A 7 -14.41 -12.31 -17.14
C PRO A 7 -13.15 -11.63 -16.61
N SER A 8 -13.21 -10.34 -16.29
CA SER A 8 -12.11 -9.53 -15.77
C SER A 8 -12.22 -9.20 -14.27
N VAL A 9 -13.20 -9.74 -13.54
CA VAL A 9 -13.43 -9.42 -12.12
C VAL A 9 -13.55 -10.70 -11.31
N LEU A 10 -12.50 -11.00 -10.56
CA LEU A 10 -12.47 -12.06 -9.56
C LEU A 10 -12.77 -11.49 -8.17
N VAL A 11 -13.71 -12.10 -7.47
CA VAL A 11 -14.05 -11.78 -6.07
C VAL A 11 -13.54 -12.92 -5.20
N PHE A 12 -12.88 -12.60 -4.09
CA PHE A 12 -12.41 -13.58 -3.10
C PHE A 12 -12.62 -13.07 -1.68
N GLY A 13 -12.82 -14.00 -0.74
CA GLY A 13 -13.13 -13.72 0.66
C GLY A 13 -12.78 -14.91 1.56
N SER A 14 -12.93 -14.75 2.88
CA SER A 14 -12.54 -15.77 3.85
C SER A 14 -13.49 -16.97 3.84
N GLY A 15 -14.77 -16.75 3.51
CA GLY A 15 -15.81 -17.77 3.40
C GLY A 15 -16.67 -17.64 2.14
N ALA A 16 -17.51 -18.64 1.87
CA ALA A 16 -18.44 -18.62 0.74
C ALA A 16 -19.51 -17.53 0.92
N ASP A 17 -20.05 -17.37 2.13
CA ASP A 17 -21.10 -16.39 2.44
C ASP A 17 -20.62 -14.95 2.18
N GLU A 18 -19.38 -14.61 2.52
CA GLU A 18 -18.79 -13.29 2.22
C GLU A 18 -18.69 -13.03 0.70
N VAL A 19 -18.31 -14.06 -0.07
CA VAL A 19 -18.24 -13.95 -1.53
C VAL A 19 -19.63 -13.78 -2.13
N ILE A 20 -20.63 -14.52 -1.64
CA ILE A 20 -22.03 -14.38 -2.09
C ILE A 20 -22.54 -12.97 -1.81
N ASN A 21 -22.36 -12.46 -0.59
CA ASN A 21 -22.75 -11.11 -0.21
C ASN A 21 -22.12 -10.04 -1.13
N ALA A 22 -20.82 -10.18 -1.43
CA ALA A 22 -20.13 -9.28 -2.35
C ALA A 22 -20.72 -9.34 -3.78
N LEU A 23 -21.04 -10.54 -4.28
CA LEU A 23 -21.67 -10.71 -5.60
C LEU A 23 -23.09 -10.14 -5.65
N ASP A 24 -23.86 -10.23 -4.57
CA ASP A 24 -25.21 -9.68 -4.50
C ASP A 24 -25.20 -8.14 -4.49
N VAL A 25 -24.21 -7.51 -3.83
CA VAL A 25 -23.97 -6.06 -3.94
C VAL A 25 -23.53 -5.68 -5.36
N LEU A 26 -22.59 -6.41 -5.96
CA LEU A 26 -22.09 -6.13 -7.32
C LEU A 26 -23.18 -6.31 -8.39
N SER A 27 -24.12 -7.22 -8.19
CA SER A 27 -25.27 -7.44 -9.08
C SER A 27 -26.47 -6.53 -8.81
N GLY A 28 -26.38 -5.65 -7.80
CA GLY A 28 -27.42 -4.67 -7.46
C GLY A 28 -28.63 -5.26 -6.72
N LYS A 29 -28.54 -6.49 -6.22
CA LYS A 29 -29.60 -7.10 -5.38
C LYS A 29 -29.58 -6.56 -3.96
N GLU A 30 -28.40 -6.17 -3.47
CA GLU A 30 -28.19 -5.57 -2.16
C GLU A 30 -27.68 -4.13 -2.27
N LYS A 31 -27.88 -3.34 -1.21
CA LYS A 31 -27.44 -1.95 -1.18
C LYS A 31 -25.91 -1.86 -1.20
N SER A 32 -25.39 -0.97 -2.05
CA SER A 32 -23.97 -0.62 -2.06
C SER A 32 -23.70 0.64 -1.21
N LEU A 33 -22.42 0.96 -1.03
CA LEU A 33 -21.98 2.21 -0.40
C LEU A 33 -22.01 3.42 -1.38
N ALA A 34 -22.50 3.24 -2.61
CA ALA A 34 -22.55 4.33 -3.58
C ALA A 34 -23.40 5.51 -3.06
N GLY A 35 -22.88 6.73 -3.20
CA GLY A 35 -23.53 7.95 -2.70
C GLY A 35 -23.49 8.12 -1.17
N SER A 36 -22.90 7.19 -0.43
CA SER A 36 -22.69 7.36 1.01
C SER A 36 -21.49 8.27 1.31
N GLN A 37 -21.42 8.79 2.53
CA GLN A 37 -20.24 9.48 3.06
C GLN A 37 -19.19 8.49 3.61
N SER A 38 -19.31 7.20 3.31
CA SER A 38 -18.35 6.19 3.78
C SER A 38 -16.98 6.45 3.16
N PRO A 39 -15.90 6.47 3.95
CA PRO A 39 -14.55 6.60 3.41
C PRO A 39 -14.15 5.45 2.47
N LEU A 40 -14.82 4.29 2.58
CA LEU A 40 -14.62 3.17 1.66
C LEU A 40 -15.13 3.48 0.24
N ALA A 41 -16.10 4.38 0.11
CA ALA A 41 -16.70 4.81 -1.15
C ALA A 41 -16.11 6.11 -1.72
N ALA A 42 -15.01 6.62 -1.14
CA ALA A 42 -14.33 7.81 -1.65
C ALA A 42 -13.91 7.67 -3.12
N GLU A 43 -13.70 8.78 -3.82
CA GLU A 43 -13.24 8.77 -5.20
C GLU A 43 -11.94 7.97 -5.34
N VAL A 44 -11.85 7.18 -6.41
CA VAL A 44 -10.64 6.42 -6.74
C VAL A 44 -9.82 7.25 -7.71
N PRO A 45 -8.55 7.59 -7.38
CA PRO A 45 -7.71 8.35 -8.29
C PRO A 45 -7.63 7.69 -9.68
N ALA A 46 -7.64 8.50 -10.74
CA ALA A 46 -7.48 7.97 -12.09
C ALA A 46 -6.16 7.20 -12.22
N GLY A 47 -6.16 6.11 -12.99
CA GLY A 47 -4.97 5.28 -13.18
C GLY A 47 -4.61 4.38 -11.99
N THR A 48 -5.46 4.28 -10.97
CA THR A 48 -5.25 3.34 -9.85
C THR A 48 -5.22 1.89 -10.33
N THR A 49 -4.10 1.21 -10.06
CA THR A 49 -3.93 -0.23 -10.31
C THR A 49 -4.12 -1.04 -9.03
N PHE A 50 -3.84 -0.44 -7.88
CA PHE A 50 -4.05 -1.06 -6.57
C PHE A 50 -4.75 -0.10 -5.63
N LEU A 51 -5.82 -0.59 -5.00
CA LEU A 51 -6.60 0.13 -4.00
C LEU A 51 -6.80 -0.78 -2.78
N ALA A 52 -6.50 -0.26 -1.60
CA ALA A 52 -6.86 -0.88 -0.33
C ALA A 52 -7.51 0.16 0.58
N ARG A 53 -8.66 -0.18 1.15
CA ARG A 53 -9.35 0.67 2.12
C ARG A 53 -9.91 -0.18 3.24
N ALA A 54 -9.77 0.31 4.47
CA ALA A 54 -10.32 -0.32 5.64
C ALA A 54 -10.75 0.75 6.65
N THR A 55 -11.81 0.45 7.39
CA THR A 55 -12.34 1.27 8.49
C THR A 55 -12.63 0.37 9.68
N GLY A 56 -12.69 0.93 10.88
CA GLY A 56 -12.90 0.15 12.11
C GLY A 56 -11.69 -0.73 12.45
N LEU A 57 -10.50 -0.29 12.08
CA LEU A 57 -9.26 -0.99 12.39
C LEU A 57 -8.95 -0.98 13.89
N ALA A 58 -9.38 0.07 14.61
CA ALA A 58 -9.30 0.14 16.06
C ALA A 58 -10.30 -0.87 16.65
N GLY A 59 -9.77 -1.93 17.26
CA GLY A 59 -10.56 -3.03 17.79
C GLY A 59 -10.72 -4.22 16.83
N ALA A 60 -10.23 -4.12 15.59
CA ALA A 60 -10.17 -5.28 14.69
C ALA A 60 -9.17 -6.32 15.22
N LYS A 61 -9.53 -7.61 15.08
CA LYS A 61 -8.60 -8.73 15.33
C LYS A 61 -7.65 -8.86 14.15
N LEU A 62 -6.62 -8.02 14.13
CA LEU A 62 -5.61 -8.03 13.08
C LEU A 62 -4.55 -9.12 13.36
N PRO A 63 -4.06 -9.83 12.33
CA PRO A 63 -2.95 -10.77 12.48
C PRO A 63 -1.63 -10.07 12.84
N ALA A 64 -1.53 -8.76 12.57
CA ALA A 64 -0.37 -7.94 12.87
C ALA A 64 -0.39 -7.40 14.31
N LYS A 65 0.75 -7.49 15.01
CA LYS A 65 0.93 -6.94 16.37
C LYS A 65 1.34 -5.46 16.40
N SER A 66 1.33 -4.76 15.27
CA SER A 66 1.78 -3.36 15.18
C SER A 66 0.94 -2.45 16.09
N PRO A 67 1.55 -1.77 17.09
CA PRO A 67 0.84 -0.83 17.95
C PRO A 67 0.21 0.33 17.18
N ALA A 68 0.85 0.78 16.10
CA ALA A 68 0.32 1.83 15.24
C ALA A 68 -1.00 1.42 14.55
N LEU A 69 -1.05 0.19 14.00
CA LEU A 69 -2.27 -0.33 13.37
C LEU A 69 -3.43 -0.49 14.35
N LYS A 70 -3.15 -0.85 15.62
CA LYS A 70 -4.19 -0.97 16.65
C LYS A 70 -4.81 0.35 17.07
N LYS A 71 -4.12 1.46 16.85
CA LYS A 71 -4.58 2.82 17.12
C LYS A 71 -4.96 3.58 15.84
N THR A 72 -5.25 2.84 14.79
CA THR A 72 -5.68 3.38 13.51
C THR A 72 -7.16 3.07 13.33
N GLU A 73 -7.96 4.05 12.99
CA GLU A 73 -9.39 3.88 12.70
C GLU A 73 -9.62 3.51 11.23
N GLN A 74 -8.87 4.16 10.34
CA GLN A 74 -9.02 4.02 8.89
C GLN A 74 -7.66 4.01 8.19
N ILE A 75 -7.55 3.20 7.14
CA ILE A 75 -6.47 3.27 6.15
C ILE A 75 -7.09 3.35 4.75
N ALA A 76 -6.51 4.19 3.90
CA ALA A 76 -6.73 4.17 2.46
C ALA A 76 -5.38 4.26 1.75
N ILE A 77 -5.14 3.35 0.81
CA ILE A 77 -3.95 3.31 -0.03
C ILE A 77 -4.41 3.21 -1.48
N ALA A 78 -3.94 4.10 -2.32
CA ALA A 78 -4.07 4.01 -3.77
C ALA A 78 -2.68 4.14 -4.41
N MET A 79 -2.39 3.29 -5.39
CA MET A 79 -1.20 3.44 -6.23
C MET A 79 -1.49 3.02 -7.65
N GLY A 80 -0.76 3.63 -8.59
CA GLY A 80 -0.96 3.40 -10.01
C GLY A 80 -0.17 4.38 -10.86
N GLU A 81 -0.58 4.53 -12.10
CA GLU A 81 0.05 5.40 -13.07
C GLU A 81 -0.99 6.28 -13.76
N HIS A 82 -0.74 7.58 -13.78
CA HIS A 82 -1.61 8.54 -14.46
C HIS A 82 -0.81 9.73 -14.98
N ASP A 83 -1.07 10.12 -16.24
CA ASP A 83 -0.42 11.22 -16.94
C ASP A 83 1.12 11.14 -16.92
N GLY A 84 1.67 9.96 -17.24
CA GLY A 84 3.11 9.71 -17.31
C GLY A 84 3.83 9.70 -15.95
N HIS A 85 3.08 9.71 -14.85
CA HIS A 85 3.62 9.65 -13.50
C HIS A 85 3.06 8.45 -12.77
N GLY A 86 3.92 7.70 -12.11
CA GLY A 86 3.45 6.80 -11.07
C GLY A 86 3.18 7.58 -9.79
N PHE A 87 2.18 7.12 -9.06
CA PHE A 87 1.77 7.73 -7.80
C PHE A 87 1.55 6.68 -6.70
N PHE A 88 1.78 7.13 -5.47
CA PHE A 88 1.32 6.48 -4.26
C PHE A 88 0.63 7.52 -3.40
N GLN A 89 -0.56 7.20 -2.90
CA GLN A 89 -1.33 8.00 -1.96
C GLN A 89 -1.75 7.11 -0.80
N GLY A 90 -1.24 7.43 0.39
CA GLY A 90 -1.62 6.82 1.65
C GLY A 90 -2.33 7.82 2.54
N LYS A 91 -3.43 7.42 3.14
CA LYS A 91 -4.14 8.16 4.19
C LYS A 91 -4.38 7.24 5.36
N LEU A 92 -4.06 7.71 6.56
CA LEU A 92 -4.29 7.02 7.82
C LEU A 92 -5.00 7.96 8.78
N VAL A 93 -6.12 7.51 9.36
CA VAL A 93 -6.78 8.24 10.45
C VAL A 93 -6.46 7.53 11.75
N ALA A 94 -5.72 8.18 12.63
CA ALA A 94 -5.33 7.66 13.94
C ALA A 94 -6.42 7.92 14.98
N ALA A 95 -6.34 7.23 16.12
CA ALA A 95 -7.24 7.43 17.26
C ALA A 95 -7.15 8.86 17.83
N ASP A 96 -5.96 9.46 17.79
CA ASP A 96 -5.70 10.81 18.29
C ASP A 96 -4.53 11.48 17.54
N GLN A 97 -4.38 12.79 17.72
CA GLN A 97 -3.32 13.59 17.08
C GLN A 97 -1.91 13.13 17.50
N GLN A 98 -1.73 12.71 18.75
CA GLN A 98 -0.45 12.21 19.25
C GLN A 98 -0.02 10.95 18.48
N THR A 99 -0.96 10.03 18.26
CA THR A 99 -0.73 8.80 17.48
C THR A 99 -0.46 9.13 16.02
N ALA A 100 -1.16 10.10 15.43
CA ALA A 100 -0.86 10.55 14.07
C ALA A 100 0.58 11.08 13.94
N GLN A 101 1.03 11.87 14.92
CA GLN A 101 2.41 12.34 14.97
C GLN A 101 3.42 11.19 15.11
N GLN A 102 3.14 10.20 15.97
CA GLN A 102 3.98 9.00 16.09
C GLN A 102 4.07 8.21 14.79
N VAL A 103 2.96 8.08 14.05
CA VAL A 103 2.96 7.43 12.74
C VAL A 103 3.80 8.21 11.74
N LYS A 104 3.70 9.55 11.72
CA LYS A 104 4.58 10.39 10.91
C LYS A 104 6.05 10.12 11.27
N ASP A 105 6.41 10.10 12.54
CA ASP A 105 7.79 9.85 12.97
C ASP A 105 8.30 8.47 12.51
N VAL A 106 7.43 7.45 12.48
CA VAL A 106 7.76 6.12 11.92
C VAL A 106 8.04 6.19 10.43
N VAL A 107 7.21 6.90 9.66
CA VAL A 107 7.42 7.09 8.21
C VAL A 107 8.73 7.85 7.96
N GLU A 108 9.00 8.90 8.74
CA GLU A 108 10.22 9.69 8.62
C GLU A 108 11.48 8.92 9.05
N GLY A 109 11.37 8.06 10.06
CA GLY A 109 12.42 7.11 10.42
C GLY A 109 12.70 6.12 9.29
N GLY A 110 11.64 5.59 8.65
CA GLY A 110 11.77 4.76 7.45
C GLY A 110 12.49 5.50 6.31
N ARG A 111 12.11 6.74 6.04
CA ARG A 111 12.78 7.62 5.06
C ARG A 111 14.27 7.77 5.37
N ALA A 112 14.62 8.05 6.63
CA ALA A 112 16.00 8.17 7.07
C ALA A 112 16.79 6.87 6.87
N MET A 113 16.20 5.71 7.17
CA MET A 113 16.85 4.40 6.97
C MET A 113 17.12 4.11 5.50
N VAL A 114 16.16 4.39 4.60
CA VAL A 114 16.39 4.25 3.16
C VAL A 114 17.50 5.20 2.70
N MET A 115 17.51 6.43 3.21
CA MET A 115 18.57 7.40 2.90
C MET A 115 19.96 6.94 3.37
N LEU A 116 20.05 6.27 4.52
CA LEU A 116 21.32 5.68 5.00
C LEU A 116 21.79 4.52 4.11
N GLN A 117 20.88 3.70 3.62
CA GLN A 117 21.21 2.50 2.83
C GLN A 117 21.48 2.82 1.35
N HIS A 118 20.75 3.77 0.79
CA HIS A 118 20.70 4.05 -0.65
C HIS A 118 20.88 5.53 -0.98
N GLY A 119 21.38 6.33 -0.03
CA GLY A 119 21.51 7.77 -0.20
C GLY A 119 22.46 8.21 -1.31
N GLU A 120 23.28 7.32 -1.85
CA GLU A 120 24.11 7.61 -3.00
C GLU A 120 23.44 7.27 -4.34
N ASP A 121 22.34 6.50 -4.34
CA ASP A 121 21.56 6.19 -5.55
C ASP A 121 20.68 7.39 -5.93
N PRO A 122 20.88 8.00 -7.12
CA PRO A 122 20.06 9.12 -7.58
C PRO A 122 18.56 8.81 -7.67
N ASP A 123 18.20 7.55 -7.97
CA ASP A 123 16.80 7.16 -8.08
C ASP A 123 16.13 7.06 -6.71
N ALA A 124 16.84 6.51 -5.72
CA ALA A 124 16.36 6.45 -4.33
C ALA A 124 16.23 7.86 -3.74
N LYS A 125 17.24 8.73 -3.93
CA LYS A 125 17.18 10.15 -3.54
C LYS A 125 15.94 10.84 -4.09
N ALA A 126 15.69 10.71 -5.40
CA ALA A 126 14.56 11.36 -6.03
C ALA A 126 13.20 10.86 -5.51
N LEU A 127 13.07 9.57 -5.22
CA LEU A 127 11.87 9.02 -4.60
C LEU A 127 11.65 9.58 -3.18
N LEU A 128 12.72 9.68 -2.38
CA LEU A 128 12.67 10.23 -1.02
C LEU A 128 12.37 11.74 -1.02
N GLU A 129 12.90 12.49 -1.98
CA GLU A 129 12.60 13.92 -2.17
C GLU A 129 11.15 14.16 -2.62
N ALA A 130 10.60 13.24 -3.41
CA ALA A 130 9.20 13.30 -3.84
C ALA A 130 8.20 12.87 -2.75
N LEU A 131 8.67 12.21 -1.68
CA LEU A 131 7.85 11.75 -0.57
C LEU A 131 7.41 12.93 0.30
N LYS A 132 6.12 13.22 0.26
CA LYS A 132 5.46 14.20 1.13
C LYS A 132 4.73 13.47 2.25
N VAL A 133 4.96 13.90 3.48
CA VAL A 133 4.27 13.39 4.67
C VAL A 133 3.69 14.57 5.42
N ASP A 134 2.37 14.59 5.56
CA ASP A 134 1.64 15.64 6.25
C ASP A 134 0.78 15.07 7.37
N VAL A 135 0.54 15.88 8.40
CA VAL A 135 -0.38 15.57 9.50
C VAL A 135 -1.32 16.74 9.68
N SER A 136 -2.61 16.46 9.55
CA SER A 136 -3.70 17.38 9.88
C SER A 136 -4.60 16.71 10.90
N ASP A 137 -4.75 17.32 12.08
CA ASP A 137 -5.44 16.73 13.23
C ASP A 137 -4.92 15.32 13.57
N ASN A 138 -5.76 14.30 13.45
CA ASN A 138 -5.41 12.89 13.64
C ASN A 138 -5.16 12.14 12.32
N THR A 139 -5.06 12.85 11.19
CA THR A 139 -4.89 12.25 9.87
C THR A 139 -3.45 12.41 9.39
N VAL A 140 -2.82 11.29 9.02
CA VAL A 140 -1.53 11.27 8.32
C VAL A 140 -1.79 11.05 6.82
N SER A 141 -1.20 11.90 6.00
CA SER A 141 -1.22 11.76 4.54
C SER A 141 0.19 11.56 4.01
N VAL A 142 0.35 10.59 3.12
CA VAL A 142 1.61 10.26 2.46
C VAL A 142 1.38 10.30 0.97
N GLU A 143 2.17 11.08 0.26
CA GLU A 143 2.09 11.19 -1.20
C GLU A 143 3.47 11.04 -1.83
N VAL A 144 3.53 10.27 -2.91
CA VAL A 144 4.67 10.23 -3.82
C VAL A 144 4.12 10.39 -5.24
N ARG A 145 4.75 11.24 -6.03
CA ARG A 145 4.49 11.34 -7.46
C ARG A 145 5.82 11.53 -8.20
N VAL A 146 6.11 10.62 -9.12
CA VAL A 146 7.36 10.63 -9.89
C VAL A 146 7.11 10.20 -11.33
N PRO A 147 7.95 10.62 -12.29
CA PRO A 147 7.87 10.13 -13.68
C PRO A 147 7.92 8.60 -13.75
N VAL A 148 7.05 7.99 -14.56
CA VAL A 148 6.92 6.53 -14.63
C VAL A 148 8.23 5.84 -15.02
N ASP A 149 9.03 6.47 -15.89
CA ASP A 149 10.32 5.94 -16.31
C ASP A 149 11.25 5.66 -15.12
N ARG A 150 11.21 6.51 -14.08
CA ARG A 150 12.03 6.30 -12.88
C ARG A 150 11.61 5.07 -12.08
N ILE A 151 10.30 4.78 -12.01
CA ILE A 151 9.79 3.59 -11.34
C ILE A 151 10.27 2.33 -12.08
N TRP A 152 10.20 2.33 -13.41
CA TRP A 152 10.66 1.20 -14.20
C TRP A 152 12.17 0.98 -14.10
N GLN A 153 12.98 2.05 -14.05
CA GLN A 153 14.42 1.92 -13.83
C GLN A 153 14.75 1.35 -12.44
N ALA A 154 14.09 1.85 -11.39
CA ALA A 154 14.25 1.32 -10.04
C ALA A 154 13.86 -0.17 -9.93
N ALA A 155 12.73 -0.56 -10.55
CA ALA A 155 12.28 -1.95 -10.56
C ALA A 155 13.26 -2.89 -11.29
N LYS A 156 13.83 -2.45 -12.42
CA LYS A 156 14.86 -3.21 -13.16
C LYS A 156 16.14 -3.39 -12.34
N LYS A 157 16.60 -2.33 -11.68
CA LYS A 157 17.76 -2.40 -10.77
C LYS A 157 17.51 -3.39 -9.64
N ALA A 158 16.38 -3.27 -8.93
CA ALA A 158 16.02 -4.15 -7.82
C ALA A 158 15.96 -5.63 -8.24
N ARG A 159 15.35 -5.92 -9.40
CA ARG A 159 15.31 -7.28 -9.94
C ARG A 159 16.71 -7.83 -10.23
N THR A 160 17.57 -7.01 -10.84
CA THR A 160 18.95 -7.40 -11.18
C THR A 160 19.76 -7.73 -9.93
N GLU A 161 19.60 -6.96 -8.85
CA GLU A 161 20.26 -7.21 -7.57
C GLU A 161 19.72 -8.46 -6.87
N MET A 162 18.39 -8.68 -6.87
CA MET A 162 17.80 -9.91 -6.32
C MET A 162 18.23 -11.17 -7.08
N GLU A 163 18.42 -11.08 -8.39
CA GLU A 163 18.93 -12.19 -9.22
C GLU A 163 20.40 -12.49 -8.93
N LYS A 164 21.24 -11.48 -8.66
CA LYS A 164 22.64 -11.67 -8.24
C LYS A 164 22.75 -12.31 -6.86
N HIS A 165 21.94 -11.87 -5.90
CA HIS A 165 21.92 -12.42 -4.54
C HIS A 165 21.41 -13.88 -4.50
N HIS A 166 20.45 -14.26 -5.35
CA HIS A 166 20.00 -15.66 -5.46
C HIS A 166 21.05 -16.59 -6.09
N LYS A 167 21.79 -16.12 -7.10
CA LYS A 167 22.89 -16.92 -7.71
C LYS A 167 24.06 -17.13 -6.75
N GLY A 168 24.38 -16.12 -5.92
CA GLY A 168 25.44 -16.21 -4.91
C GLY A 168 25.16 -17.18 -3.76
N HIS A 169 23.89 -17.40 -3.39
CA HIS A 169 23.51 -18.41 -2.39
C HIS A 169 23.48 -19.84 -2.96
N GLY A 170 23.15 -20.02 -4.24
CA GLY A 170 23.18 -21.33 -4.90
C GLY A 170 24.60 -21.90 -5.08
N GLU A 171 25.59 -21.05 -5.40
CA GLU A 171 26.99 -21.49 -5.54
C GLU A 171 27.68 -21.79 -4.20
N LYS A 172 27.31 -21.09 -3.12
CA LYS A 172 27.87 -21.35 -1.78
C LYS A 172 27.35 -22.66 -1.17
N ALA A 173 26.09 -23.02 -1.41
CA ALA A 173 25.54 -24.31 -0.99
C ALA A 173 26.26 -25.48 -1.68
N ARG A 174 26.55 -25.36 -2.98
CA ARG A 174 27.20 -26.42 -3.77
C ARG A 174 28.70 -26.61 -3.47
N LYS A 175 29.37 -25.62 -2.89
CA LYS A 175 30.78 -25.70 -2.45
C LYS A 175 30.97 -26.20 -1.02
N GLN A 176 29.90 -26.38 -0.25
CA GLN A 176 29.95 -27.00 1.09
C GLN A 176 29.63 -28.50 1.07
N GLU A 177 29.27 -29.05 -0.10
CA GLU A 177 28.97 -30.47 -0.33
C GLU A 177 30.05 -31.20 -1.16
N LEU A 178 31.21 -30.56 -1.40
CA LEU A 178 32.42 -31.13 -2.03
C LEU A 178 33.61 -30.95 -1.10
#